data_AF-A0A2E0S117-F1
#
_entry.id   AF-A0A2E0S117-F1
#
_cell.length_a   1.000
_cell.length_b   1.000
_cell.length_c   1.000
_cell.angle_alpha   90.00
_cell.angle_beta   90.00
_cell.angle_gamma   90.00
#
_symmetry.space_group_name_H-M   'P 1'
#
loop_
_entity.id
_entity.type
_entity.pdbx_description
1 polymer ?
#
loop_
_entity_poly.entity_id
_entity_poly.type
_entity_poly.pdbx_seq_one_letter_code
_entity_poly.pdbx_strand_id
1 'polypeptide(L)'
;MQYSRYRFQAYKRDDGSIMLIGGQGLETVLAETEVFNITLSNRTQAELDANAKSARSGVAEVALNATPTALPTATPLPERKTVTNEGMEFNFPEAIESDPSGTTITPLGNPVKLAIGQTVISPAPVGGMGGIFEAVVSDDRESGGTAVIKIKIRMGLLSDEGGVDLTLEADGQPAAKKLGRYWIGVVDLEYDSDNNPIATVVVFKP
;
A
#
# COMPACT_ATOMS: atom_id res chain seq x y z
N MET A 1 -21.41 -0.20 0.09
CA MET A 1 -19.94 -0.11 0.27
C MET A 1 -19.30 -0.27 -1.09
N GLN A 2 -18.38 0.62 -1.44
CA GLN A 2 -17.75 0.60 -2.77
C GLN A 2 -16.68 -0.50 -2.85
N TYR A 3 -16.07 -0.84 -1.70
CA TYR A 3 -15.15 -1.98 -1.57
C TYR A 3 -15.63 -2.97 -0.49
N SER A 4 -15.47 -4.26 -0.76
CA SER A 4 -15.52 -5.29 0.27
C SER A 4 -14.29 -5.14 1.17
N ARG A 5 -14.51 -4.86 2.45
CA ARG A 5 -13.44 -4.58 3.43
C ARG A 5 -13.73 -5.26 4.77
N TYR A 6 -12.68 -5.77 5.43
CA TYR A 6 -12.72 -6.25 6.81
C TYR A 6 -11.58 -5.62 7.63
N ARG A 7 -11.67 -5.63 8.97
CA ARG A 7 -10.70 -4.98 9.88
C ARG A 7 -10.47 -3.47 9.64
N PHE A 8 -11.47 -2.76 9.14
CA PHE A 8 -11.46 -1.31 9.02
C PHE A 8 -11.83 -0.63 10.35
N GLN A 9 -11.49 0.65 10.49
CA GLN A 9 -12.00 1.50 11.56
C GLN A 9 -13.21 2.29 11.07
N ALA A 10 -14.22 2.50 11.92
CA ALA A 10 -15.40 3.28 11.57
C ALA A 10 -15.60 4.43 12.58
N TYR A 11 -15.83 5.64 12.09
CA TYR A 11 -16.03 6.84 12.88
C TYR A 11 -17.29 7.58 12.42
N LYS A 12 -18.16 7.96 13.36
CA LYS A 12 -19.31 8.83 13.06
C LYS A 12 -18.87 10.30 13.12
N ARG A 13 -19.09 11.06 12.05
CA ARG A 13 -18.78 12.48 11.96
C ARG A 13 -19.93 13.34 12.50
N ASP A 14 -19.64 14.60 12.79
CA ASP A 14 -20.60 15.56 13.37
C ASP A 14 -21.80 15.85 12.44
N ASP A 15 -21.61 15.69 11.13
CA ASP A 15 -22.64 15.80 10.09
C ASP A 15 -23.55 14.56 9.97
N GLY A 16 -23.35 13.55 10.84
CA GLY A 16 -24.14 12.32 10.85
C GLY A 16 -23.67 11.25 9.86
N SER A 17 -22.66 11.53 9.05
CA SER A 17 -22.05 10.56 8.15
C SER A 17 -21.15 9.56 8.90
N ILE A 18 -20.93 8.39 8.29
CA ILE A 18 -20.02 7.36 8.81
C ILE A 18 -18.79 7.30 7.92
N MET A 19 -17.63 7.57 8.50
CA MET A 19 -16.33 7.47 7.86
C MET A 19 -15.72 6.11 8.16
N LEU A 20 -15.46 5.31 7.14
CA LEU A 20 -14.73 4.04 7.21
C LEU A 20 -13.29 4.27 6.79
N ILE A 21 -12.33 4.03 7.68
CA ILE A 21 -10.91 4.29 7.47
C ILE A 21 -10.19 2.96 7.28
N GLY A 22 -9.57 2.80 6.12
CA GLY A 22 -8.73 1.66 5.76
C GLY A 22 -9.47 0.32 5.80
N GLY A 23 -8.72 -0.73 6.13
CA GLY A 23 -9.19 -2.11 6.18
C GLY A 23 -8.38 -3.03 5.28
N GLN A 24 -8.80 -4.26 5.14
CA GLN A 24 -8.21 -5.25 4.26
C GLN A 24 -9.25 -5.64 3.20
N GLY A 25 -8.86 -5.53 1.94
CA GLY A 25 -9.57 -6.09 0.80
C GLY A 25 -9.18 -7.54 0.58
N LEU A 26 -9.64 -8.14 -0.53
CA LEU A 26 -9.33 -9.53 -0.85
C LEU A 26 -7.84 -9.74 -1.17
N GLU A 27 -7.20 -8.75 -1.80
CA GLU A 27 -5.85 -8.87 -2.36
C GLU A 27 -4.84 -7.90 -1.72
N THR A 28 -5.30 -6.80 -1.12
CA THR A 28 -4.44 -5.74 -0.60
C THR A 28 -5.00 -5.11 0.68
N VAL A 29 -4.13 -4.46 1.44
CA VAL A 29 -4.56 -3.52 2.49
C VAL A 29 -5.11 -2.26 1.84
N LEU A 30 -6.30 -1.88 2.26
CA LEU A 30 -7.00 -0.70 1.80
C LEU A 30 -6.50 0.51 2.58
N ALA A 31 -5.92 1.49 1.87
CA ALA A 31 -5.54 2.79 2.44
C ALA A 31 -6.70 3.79 2.37
N GLU A 32 -7.81 3.41 1.73
CA GLU A 32 -8.90 4.28 1.37
C GLU A 32 -9.83 4.54 2.56
N THR A 33 -10.24 5.80 2.67
CA THR A 33 -11.31 6.22 3.56
C THR A 33 -12.60 6.41 2.76
N GLU A 34 -13.66 5.67 3.09
CA GLU A 34 -15.00 5.85 2.51
C GLU A 34 -15.87 6.66 3.47
N VAL A 35 -16.54 7.71 2.99
CA VAL A 35 -17.57 8.43 3.76
C VAL A 35 -18.94 8.00 3.28
N PHE A 36 -19.67 7.32 4.15
CA PHE A 36 -21.07 6.98 3.99
C PHE A 36 -21.95 8.09 4.54
N ASN A 37 -22.50 8.89 3.64
CA ASN A 37 -23.66 9.72 3.96
C ASN A 37 -24.89 8.81 4.05
N ILE A 38 -25.22 8.39 5.27
CA ILE A 38 -26.53 7.81 5.51
C ILE A 38 -27.48 8.98 5.73
N THR A 39 -28.21 9.37 4.68
CA THR A 39 -29.45 10.12 4.89
C THR A 39 -30.46 9.16 5.50
N LEU A 40 -30.46 9.03 6.83
CA LEU A 40 -31.60 8.47 7.53
C LEU A 40 -32.72 9.51 7.39
N SER A 41 -33.49 9.43 6.31
CA SER A 41 -34.62 10.33 6.06
C SER A 41 -35.62 10.18 7.21
N ASN A 42 -35.51 10.94 8.32
CA ASN A 42 -36.36 10.89 9.52
C ASN A 42 -37.05 9.53 9.77
N ARG A 43 -36.30 8.44 9.65
CA ARG A 43 -36.84 7.08 9.63
C ARG A 43 -36.69 6.52 11.02
N THR A 44 -37.80 6.15 11.61
CA THR A 44 -37.86 5.47 12.90
C THR A 44 -37.16 4.10 12.81
N GLN A 45 -36.65 3.61 13.93
CA GLN A 45 -36.01 2.29 13.99
C GLN A 45 -36.95 1.18 13.47
N ALA A 46 -38.26 1.31 13.72
CA ALA A 46 -39.27 0.38 13.22
C ALA A 46 -39.36 0.37 11.68
N GLU A 47 -39.18 1.51 11.01
CA GLU A 47 -39.15 1.60 9.55
C GLU A 47 -37.86 1.00 8.96
N LEU A 48 -36.75 1.09 9.68
CA LEU A 48 -35.49 0.45 9.28
C LEU A 48 -35.61 -1.07 9.42
N ASP A 49 -36.16 -1.57 10.52
CA ASP A 49 -36.35 -2.99 10.76
C ASP A 49 -37.36 -3.61 9.79
N ALA A 50 -38.45 -2.89 9.49
CA ALA A 50 -39.42 -3.30 8.48
C ALA A 50 -38.80 -3.35 7.07
N ASN A 51 -37.96 -2.38 6.70
CA ASN A 51 -37.25 -2.40 5.42
C ASN A 51 -36.21 -3.54 5.35
N ALA A 52 -35.46 -3.78 6.42
CA ALA A 52 -34.51 -4.89 6.48
C ALA A 52 -35.22 -6.26 6.38
N LYS A 53 -36.39 -6.39 7.00
CA LYS A 53 -37.23 -7.60 6.93
C LYS A 53 -37.86 -7.78 5.55
N SER A 54 -38.34 -6.70 4.94
CA SER A 54 -38.89 -6.70 3.57
C SER A 54 -37.82 -7.04 2.53
N ALA A 55 -36.62 -6.46 2.64
CA ALA A 55 -35.48 -6.76 1.77
C ALA A 55 -35.03 -8.23 1.85
N ARG A 56 -35.20 -8.89 3.00
CA ARG A 56 -34.93 -10.33 3.17
C ARG A 56 -36.09 -11.21 2.70
N SER A 57 -37.32 -10.68 2.63
CA SER A 57 -38.54 -11.45 2.34
C SER A 57 -38.73 -11.77 0.85
N GLY A 58 -37.87 -11.28 -0.04
CA GLY A 58 -37.94 -11.52 -1.49
C GLY A 58 -36.69 -12.15 -2.10
N VAL A 59 -35.66 -12.46 -1.30
CA VAL A 59 -34.45 -13.14 -1.79
C VAL A 59 -34.72 -14.64 -1.75
N ALA A 60 -35.15 -15.20 -2.88
CA ALA A 60 -35.07 -16.63 -3.07
C ALA A 60 -33.58 -17.04 -3.00
N GLU A 61 -33.24 -18.05 -2.20
CA GLU A 61 -31.91 -18.65 -2.23
C GLU A 61 -31.58 -19.02 -3.68
N VAL A 62 -30.49 -18.46 -4.19
CA VAL A 62 -30.05 -18.68 -5.57
C VAL A 62 -29.67 -20.16 -5.71
N ALA A 63 -30.36 -20.89 -6.59
CA ALA A 63 -29.99 -22.25 -6.92
C ALA A 63 -28.55 -22.28 -7.50
N LEU A 64 -27.78 -23.31 -7.15
CA LEU A 64 -26.35 -23.49 -7.49
C LEU A 64 -26.00 -23.33 -8.99
N ASN A 65 -26.98 -23.33 -9.90
CA ASN A 65 -26.80 -23.26 -11.35
C ASN A 65 -27.53 -22.07 -12.03
N ALA A 66 -27.68 -20.92 -11.35
CA ALA A 66 -28.24 -19.73 -12.00
C ALA A 66 -27.28 -19.20 -13.09
N THR A 67 -27.84 -18.85 -14.26
CA THR A 67 -27.10 -18.20 -15.35
C THR A 67 -26.46 -16.89 -14.87
N PRO A 68 -25.17 -16.63 -15.15
CA PRO A 68 -24.50 -15.42 -14.68
C PRO A 68 -25.23 -14.16 -15.16
N THR A 69 -25.63 -13.30 -14.23
CA THR A 69 -26.04 -11.94 -14.55
C THR A 69 -24.86 -11.23 -15.21
N ALA A 70 -25.10 -10.52 -16.32
CA ALA A 70 -24.06 -9.74 -16.98
C ALA A 70 -23.41 -8.78 -15.98
N LEU A 71 -22.07 -8.78 -15.91
CA LEU A 71 -21.36 -7.82 -15.09
C LEU A 71 -21.69 -6.40 -15.58
N PRO A 72 -21.98 -5.45 -14.65
CA PRO A 72 -22.08 -4.06 -15.04
C PRO A 72 -20.77 -3.61 -15.70
N THR A 73 -20.87 -2.82 -16.77
CA THR A 73 -19.73 -2.16 -17.38
C THR A 73 -19.01 -1.34 -16.31
N ALA A 74 -17.72 -1.60 -16.12
CA ALA A 74 -16.92 -0.91 -15.12
C ALA A 74 -17.03 0.61 -15.32
N THR A 75 -17.54 1.31 -14.30
CA THR A 75 -17.42 2.77 -14.23
C THR A 75 -15.93 3.11 -14.28
N PRO A 76 -15.49 4.10 -15.09
CA PRO A 76 -14.12 4.58 -15.06
C PRO A 76 -13.73 4.84 -13.61
N LEU A 77 -12.66 4.18 -13.15
CA LEU A 77 -12.15 4.41 -11.80
C LEU A 77 -11.86 5.92 -11.67
N PRO A 78 -12.31 6.57 -10.58
CA PRO A 78 -11.90 7.95 -10.32
C PRO A 78 -10.36 8.00 -10.36
N GLU A 79 -9.80 9.05 -10.98
CA GLU A 79 -8.35 9.23 -11.06
C GLU A 79 -7.76 9.15 -9.65
N ARG A 80 -6.96 8.09 -9.44
CA ARG A 80 -6.34 7.79 -8.16
C ARG A 80 -5.23 8.82 -7.92
N LYS A 81 -5.36 9.66 -6.89
CA LYS A 81 -4.21 10.44 -6.40
C LYS A 81 -3.38 9.56 -5.47
N THR A 82 -2.41 8.83 -6.03
CA THR A 82 -1.33 8.26 -5.23
C THR A 82 -0.59 9.42 -4.58
N VAL A 83 -0.37 9.40 -3.26
CA VAL A 83 0.57 10.33 -2.63
C VAL A 83 1.96 9.89 -3.06
N THR A 84 2.45 10.50 -4.11
CA THR A 84 3.82 10.36 -4.59
C THR A 84 4.73 11.31 -3.79
N ASN A 85 6.02 11.19 -4.06
CA ASN A 85 7.09 12.05 -3.58
C ASN A 85 7.14 13.44 -4.25
N GLU A 86 6.14 13.83 -5.07
CA GLU A 86 6.13 15.13 -5.75
C GLU A 86 6.26 16.30 -4.77
N GLY A 87 7.27 17.15 -5.00
CA GLY A 87 7.55 18.33 -4.17
C GLY A 87 8.28 18.04 -2.86
N MET A 88 8.70 16.79 -2.61
CA MET A 88 9.55 16.44 -1.48
C MET A 88 11.02 16.61 -1.84
N GLU A 89 11.80 17.24 -0.95
CA GLU A 89 13.26 17.28 -1.05
C GLU A 89 13.84 16.15 -0.20
N PHE A 90 14.61 15.27 -0.84
CA PHE A 90 15.28 14.16 -0.17
C PHE A 90 16.76 14.49 0.03
N ASN A 91 17.16 14.67 1.29
CA ASN A 91 18.55 14.81 1.68
C ASN A 91 18.87 13.75 2.72
N PHE A 92 19.29 12.58 2.23
CA PHE A 92 19.69 11.46 3.08
C PHE A 92 21.22 11.44 3.27
N PRO A 93 21.71 10.94 4.41
CA PRO A 93 23.14 10.66 4.56
C PRO A 93 23.60 9.58 3.56
N GLU A 94 24.91 9.42 3.45
CA GLU A 94 25.52 8.35 2.64
C GLU A 94 24.95 6.98 3.01
N ALA A 95 24.71 6.16 1.98
CA ALA A 95 24.13 4.84 2.15
C ALA A 95 25.08 3.90 2.89
N ILE A 96 24.51 3.10 3.79
CA ILE A 96 25.24 2.12 4.58
C ILE A 96 25.26 0.80 3.80
N GLU A 97 26.39 0.09 3.80
CA GLU A 97 26.46 -1.27 3.26
C GLU A 97 25.58 -2.22 4.09
N SER A 98 24.94 -3.18 3.42
CA SER A 98 24.13 -4.18 4.12
C SER A 98 24.96 -5.04 5.07
N ASP A 99 24.33 -5.46 6.16
CA ASP A 99 24.93 -6.43 7.07
C ASP A 99 25.03 -7.81 6.38
N PRO A 100 26.17 -8.52 6.50
CA PRO A 100 26.35 -9.85 5.90
C PRO A 100 25.32 -10.90 6.34
N SER A 101 24.63 -10.70 7.46
CA SER A 101 23.52 -11.56 7.90
C SER A 101 22.26 -11.43 7.04
N GLY A 102 22.22 -10.46 6.12
CA GLY A 102 21.10 -10.18 5.22
C GLY A 102 20.01 -9.30 5.82
N THR A 103 20.14 -8.86 7.08
CA THR A 103 19.24 -7.89 7.71
C THR A 103 20.02 -6.77 8.37
N THR A 104 19.84 -5.55 7.88
CA THR A 104 20.42 -4.33 8.46
C THR A 104 19.36 -3.57 9.23
N ILE A 105 19.65 -3.22 10.48
CA ILE A 105 18.75 -2.41 11.31
C ILE A 105 19.35 -1.00 11.43
N THR A 106 18.61 0.01 10.99
CA THR A 106 19.07 1.41 10.99
C THR A 106 18.03 2.35 11.60
N PRO A 107 18.44 3.52 12.12
CA PRO A 107 17.49 4.59 12.42
C PRO A 107 16.77 5.05 11.15
N LEU A 108 15.59 5.68 11.32
CA LEU A 108 14.85 6.26 10.21
C LEU A 108 15.71 7.25 9.41
N GLY A 109 15.55 7.26 8.09
CA GLY A 109 16.23 8.19 7.18
C GLY A 109 17.66 7.79 6.82
N ASN A 110 18.13 6.60 7.22
CA ASN A 110 19.45 6.10 6.83
C ASN A 110 19.30 5.07 5.71
N PRO A 111 19.72 5.38 4.47
CA PRO A 111 19.64 4.44 3.36
C PRO A 111 20.59 3.26 3.55
N VAL A 112 20.22 2.11 3.01
CA VAL A 112 21.03 0.89 3.03
C VAL A 112 21.11 0.31 1.62
N LYS A 113 22.30 -0.09 1.20
CA LYS A 113 22.53 -0.84 -0.04
C LYS A 113 22.15 -2.30 0.16
N LEU A 114 21.12 -2.76 -0.54
CA LEU A 114 20.58 -4.11 -0.43
C LEU A 114 20.80 -4.85 -1.75
N ALA A 115 21.35 -6.05 -1.68
CA ALA A 115 21.23 -7.08 -2.70
C ALA A 115 19.85 -7.77 -2.60
N ILE A 116 19.45 -8.48 -3.67
CA ILE A 116 18.18 -9.22 -3.68
C ILE A 116 18.08 -10.16 -2.48
N GLY A 117 16.93 -10.13 -1.81
CA GLY A 117 16.61 -10.91 -0.61
C GLY A 117 17.08 -10.27 0.70
N GLN A 118 17.93 -9.24 0.66
CA GLN A 118 18.35 -8.53 1.86
C GLN A 118 17.29 -7.54 2.35
N THR A 119 17.35 -7.24 3.64
CA THR A 119 16.33 -6.48 4.35
C THR A 119 16.94 -5.26 5.05
N VAL A 120 16.29 -4.10 4.93
CA VAL A 120 16.48 -2.98 5.87
C VAL A 120 15.30 -2.91 6.82
N ILE A 121 15.55 -2.68 8.11
CA ILE A 121 14.52 -2.48 9.13
C ILE A 121 14.77 -1.16 9.86
N SER A 122 13.75 -0.30 9.95
CA SER A 122 13.85 0.95 10.69
C SER A 122 12.57 1.31 11.47
N PRO A 123 12.69 1.95 12.64
CA PRO A 123 13.91 2.10 13.42
C PRO A 123 14.30 0.83 14.19
N ALA A 124 13.38 -0.13 14.32
CA ALA A 124 13.59 -1.34 15.13
C ALA A 124 12.69 -2.49 14.65
N PRO A 125 13.07 -3.76 14.91
CA PRO A 125 12.27 -4.93 14.51
C PRO A 125 10.85 -4.97 15.06
N VAL A 126 10.65 -4.44 16.27
CA VAL A 126 9.34 -4.33 16.92
C VAL A 126 8.84 -2.90 16.76
N GLY A 127 7.73 -2.74 16.05
CA GLY A 127 7.12 -1.44 15.80
C GLY A 127 7.79 -0.63 14.69
N GLY A 128 8.83 -1.12 14.01
CA GLY A 128 9.34 -0.52 12.78
C GLY A 128 8.71 -1.09 11.52
N MET A 129 9.29 -0.68 10.40
CA MET A 129 9.02 -1.21 9.06
C MET A 129 10.27 -1.87 8.50
N GLY A 130 10.10 -3.05 7.90
CA GLY A 130 11.09 -3.72 7.08
C GLY A 130 10.77 -3.58 5.60
N GLY A 131 11.80 -3.35 4.80
CA GLY A 131 11.76 -3.42 3.34
C GLY A 131 12.76 -4.46 2.84
N ILE A 132 12.29 -5.43 2.07
CA ILE A 132 13.10 -6.49 1.46
C ILE A 132 13.22 -6.18 -0.02
N PHE A 133 14.44 -6.08 -0.53
CA PHE A 133 14.63 -5.92 -1.97
C PHE A 133 14.31 -7.25 -2.66
N GLU A 134 13.19 -7.34 -3.36
CA GLU A 134 12.68 -8.60 -3.89
C GLU A 134 13.15 -8.83 -5.34
N ALA A 135 13.02 -7.82 -6.19
CA ALA A 135 13.39 -7.94 -7.60
C ALA A 135 13.54 -6.56 -8.27
N VAL A 136 14.31 -6.54 -9.35
CA VAL A 136 14.17 -5.54 -10.41
C VAL A 136 13.14 -6.08 -11.40
N VAL A 137 12.01 -5.39 -11.54
CA VAL A 137 10.92 -5.78 -12.46
C VAL A 137 11.27 -5.39 -13.89
N SER A 138 11.85 -4.20 -14.05
CA SER A 138 12.39 -3.69 -15.31
C SER A 138 13.45 -2.63 -15.02
N ASP A 139 14.43 -2.50 -15.91
CA ASP A 139 15.37 -1.38 -15.92
C ASP A 139 15.71 -1.04 -17.37
N ASP A 140 15.09 0.00 -17.90
CA ASP A 140 15.33 0.53 -19.25
C ASP A 140 15.86 1.98 -19.20
N ARG A 141 16.46 2.37 -18.06
CA ARG A 141 17.02 3.73 -17.85
C ARG A 141 18.11 4.08 -18.86
N GLU A 142 18.89 3.11 -19.34
CA GLU A 142 19.90 3.34 -20.39
C GLU A 142 19.30 3.85 -21.71
N SER A 143 18.03 3.50 -21.98
CA SER A 143 17.28 3.95 -23.15
C SER A 143 16.44 5.20 -22.87
N GLY A 144 16.63 5.85 -21.71
CA GLY A 144 15.83 6.97 -21.24
C GLY A 144 14.49 6.57 -20.59
N GLY A 145 14.32 5.29 -20.24
CA GLY A 145 13.16 4.78 -19.52
C GLY A 145 13.29 4.88 -17.99
N THR A 146 12.80 3.87 -17.28
CA THR A 146 12.71 3.84 -15.80
C THR A 146 13.19 2.51 -15.24
N ALA A 147 13.60 2.49 -13.97
CA ALA A 147 13.78 1.25 -13.23
C ALA A 147 12.60 1.02 -12.29
N VAL A 148 11.94 -0.12 -12.41
CA VAL A 148 10.86 -0.55 -11.52
C VAL A 148 11.42 -1.58 -10.56
N ILE A 149 11.41 -1.25 -9.28
CA ILE A 149 12.03 -2.02 -8.21
C ILE A 149 10.93 -2.47 -7.25
N LYS A 150 10.90 -3.78 -7.00
CA LYS A 150 9.90 -4.39 -6.11
C LYS A 150 10.47 -4.56 -4.72
N ILE A 151 9.81 -3.93 -3.76
CA ILE A 151 10.15 -4.02 -2.33
C ILE A 151 9.03 -4.73 -1.59
N LYS A 152 9.34 -5.85 -0.94
CA LYS A 152 8.41 -6.54 -0.07
C LYS A 152 8.39 -5.89 1.32
N ILE A 153 7.20 -5.67 1.85
CA ILE A 153 6.95 -4.89 3.06
C ILE A 153 6.63 -5.80 4.24
N ARG A 154 7.29 -5.53 5.37
CA ARG A 154 7.10 -6.26 6.63
C ARG A 154 6.84 -5.28 7.78
N MET A 155 5.67 -5.33 8.43
CA MET A 155 5.41 -4.53 9.64
C MET A 155 5.65 -5.38 10.90
N GLY A 156 6.66 -5.04 11.70
CA GLY A 156 6.99 -5.84 12.88
C GLY A 156 7.45 -7.28 12.57
N LEU A 157 7.44 -8.15 13.59
CA LEU A 157 8.14 -9.44 13.52
C LEU A 157 7.46 -10.51 12.64
N LEU A 158 6.16 -10.42 12.38
CA LEU A 158 5.40 -11.54 11.78
C LEU A 158 4.38 -11.12 10.71
N SER A 159 4.23 -9.83 10.40
CA SER A 159 3.28 -9.42 9.36
C SER A 159 3.99 -9.24 8.02
N ASP A 160 3.49 -9.96 7.03
CA ASP A 160 3.80 -9.79 5.62
C ASP A 160 2.66 -8.97 5.01
N GLU A 161 2.97 -7.74 4.59
CA GLU A 161 1.96 -6.78 4.12
C GLU A 161 1.90 -6.75 2.57
N GLY A 162 2.59 -7.67 1.90
CA GLY A 162 2.74 -7.69 0.44
C GLY A 162 3.90 -6.85 -0.06
N GLY A 163 3.88 -6.47 -1.34
CA GLY A 163 4.96 -5.73 -1.99
C GLY A 163 4.50 -4.40 -2.59
N VAL A 164 5.46 -3.51 -2.81
CA VAL A 164 5.28 -2.25 -3.53
C VAL A 164 6.30 -2.14 -4.64
N ASP A 165 5.86 -1.63 -5.78
CA ASP A 165 6.74 -1.25 -6.87
C ASP A 165 7.09 0.24 -6.72
N LEU A 166 8.38 0.55 -6.82
CA LEU A 166 8.93 1.90 -6.79
C LEU A 166 9.65 2.15 -8.11
N THR A 167 9.31 3.26 -8.76
CA THR A 167 9.83 3.62 -10.08
C THR A 167 10.88 4.70 -9.94
N LEU A 168 12.14 4.37 -10.23
CA LEU A 168 13.21 5.34 -10.41
C LEU A 168 13.19 5.85 -11.86
N GLU A 169 13.09 7.16 -12.00
CA GLU A 169 13.23 7.84 -13.29
C GLU A 169 14.71 7.84 -13.75
N ALA A 170 14.95 8.04 -15.05
CA ALA A 170 16.31 8.08 -15.61
C ALA A 170 17.19 9.20 -15.03
N ASP A 171 16.60 10.24 -14.44
CA ASP A 171 17.32 11.33 -13.78
C ASP A 171 17.87 10.95 -12.39
N GLY A 172 17.56 9.73 -11.91
CA GLY A 172 18.03 9.20 -10.65
C GLY A 172 17.34 9.81 -9.42
N GLN A 173 16.20 10.48 -9.59
CA GLN A 173 15.48 11.03 -8.45
C GLN A 173 14.94 9.90 -7.54
N PRO A 174 15.06 10.04 -6.20
CA PRO A 174 14.60 9.02 -5.27
C PRO A 174 13.10 8.80 -5.39
N ALA A 175 12.68 7.55 -5.55
CA ALA A 175 11.28 7.15 -5.56
C ALA A 175 10.83 6.83 -4.13
N ALA A 176 9.67 7.33 -3.68
CA ALA A 176 9.16 7.01 -2.36
C ALA A 176 7.64 6.83 -2.32
N LYS A 177 7.19 5.99 -1.39
CA LYS A 177 5.78 5.68 -1.16
C LYS A 177 5.46 5.65 0.33
N LYS A 178 4.35 6.30 0.69
CA LYS A 178 3.84 6.29 2.06
C LYS A 178 3.16 4.96 2.39
N LEU A 179 3.54 4.36 3.52
CA LEU A 179 2.99 3.12 4.05
C LEU A 179 2.63 3.30 5.54
N GLY A 180 1.36 3.57 5.80
CA GLY A 180 0.88 3.90 7.14
C GLY A 180 1.59 5.14 7.70
N ARG A 181 2.33 4.95 8.80
CA ARG A 181 3.07 6.02 9.48
C ARG A 181 4.52 6.21 9.01
N TYR A 182 4.98 5.37 8.10
CA TYR A 182 6.33 5.43 7.54
C TYR A 182 6.28 5.65 6.04
N TRP A 183 7.42 6.00 5.49
CA TRP A 183 7.66 6.01 4.05
C TRP A 183 8.78 5.06 3.75
N ILE A 184 8.68 4.39 2.61
CA ILE A 184 9.76 3.61 2.04
C ILE A 184 10.18 4.27 0.72
N GLY A 185 11.47 4.35 0.49
CA GLY A 185 12.02 4.87 -0.75
C GLY A 185 13.17 4.05 -1.27
N VAL A 186 13.34 4.12 -2.59
CA VAL A 186 14.55 3.70 -3.27
C VAL A 186 15.24 4.96 -3.76
N VAL A 187 16.50 5.12 -3.40
CA VAL A 187 17.33 6.29 -3.73
C VAL A 187 18.13 6.03 -4.99
N ASP A 188 18.59 4.79 -5.17
CA ASP A 188 19.43 4.41 -6.30
C ASP A 188 19.30 2.91 -6.60
N LEU A 189 19.69 2.54 -7.82
CA LEU A 189 19.85 1.17 -8.28
C LEU A 189 21.14 1.07 -9.10
N GLU A 190 22.11 0.36 -8.54
CA GLU A 190 23.40 0.05 -9.16
C GLU A 190 23.53 -1.46 -9.42
N TYR A 191 24.55 -1.85 -10.18
CA TYR A 191 24.89 -3.26 -10.44
C TYR A 191 26.35 -3.50 -10.05
N ASP A 192 26.62 -4.61 -9.37
CA ASP A 192 27.99 -5.01 -9.06
C ASP A 192 28.77 -5.48 -10.30
N SER A 193 30.03 -5.86 -10.11
CA SER A 193 30.88 -6.35 -11.21
C SER A 193 30.38 -7.62 -11.90
N ASP A 194 29.53 -8.40 -11.22
CA ASP A 194 28.92 -9.62 -11.74
C ASP A 194 27.51 -9.35 -12.29
N ASN A 195 27.12 -8.08 -12.40
CA ASN A 195 25.82 -7.60 -12.86
C ASN A 195 24.65 -8.01 -11.93
N ASN A 196 24.91 -8.19 -10.63
CA ASN A 196 23.85 -8.36 -9.65
C ASN A 196 23.33 -6.99 -9.21
N PRO A 197 22.00 -6.79 -9.12
CA PRO A 197 21.43 -5.52 -8.75
C PRO A 197 21.60 -5.24 -7.26
N ILE A 198 21.88 -3.98 -6.94
CA ILE A 198 21.98 -3.44 -5.58
C ILE A 198 21.07 -2.21 -5.51
N ALA A 199 20.01 -2.28 -4.72
CA ALA A 199 19.10 -1.16 -4.49
C ALA A 199 19.45 -0.42 -3.21
N THR A 200 19.55 0.90 -3.27
CA THR A 200 19.69 1.74 -2.07
C THR A 200 18.31 2.06 -1.53
N VAL A 201 17.93 1.45 -0.40
CA VAL A 201 16.58 1.51 0.18
C VAL A 201 16.61 2.26 1.50
N VAL A 202 15.62 3.13 1.73
CA VAL A 202 15.49 3.92 2.95
C VAL A 202 14.08 3.85 3.52
N VAL A 203 13.98 3.72 4.84
CA VAL A 203 12.73 3.85 5.59
C VAL A 203 12.78 5.13 6.41
N PHE A 204 11.81 6.02 6.24
CA PHE A 204 11.86 7.35 6.84
C PHE A 204 10.49 7.90 7.24
N LYS A 205 10.50 9.10 7.81
CA LYS A 205 9.32 9.94 8.04
C LYS A 205 9.66 11.36 7.52
N PRO A 206 8.81 11.96 6.67
CA PRO A 206 8.92 13.36 6.30
C PRO A 206 8.71 14.29 7.50
#